data_AF-A0A0R1J2Z7-F1
#
_entry.id   AF-A0A0R1J2Z7-F1
#
_cell.length_a   1.000
_cell.length_b   1.000
_cell.length_c   1.000
_cell.angle_alpha   90.00
_cell.angle_beta   90.00
_cell.angle_gamma   90.00
#
_symmetry.space_group_name_H-M   'P 1'
#
loop_
_entity.id
_entity.type
_entity.pdbx_description
1 polymer ?
#
loop_
_entity_poly.entity_id
_entity_poly.type
_entity_poly.pdbx_seq_one_letter_code
_entity_poly.pdbx_strand_id
1 'polypeptide(L)'
;MNQHVYKRSFFIILWEIIFGGFLIWISALMYESSGQIEYDLLSLIIFLFGVFAIITAILQIFRREVLVIDSYGVRVIPNYFKNSVVLPWNEILHVELMRKSNVKIMVFSLKNGRKIQISFAGISSRKTKESIELMNNFMNNESVGEDISKIYIDKATTSSFGVLLLWLLFQTIAVLLTWLHMLIYSEVIFKGNILSPFFTTSVMTAVFLIVTDLNYWVLFKLGWHSTENGIQLRGSKWSIQLPAFIQNTSDYLNIRSSVSSRAKSLQKIYVITRIILLSFSVGVSAEAAIYMMNFNLNSYFSTVLIIAVVIFLIFIFSMYKQIFAKIFKLKIIQSENSHPHFDDI
;
A
#
# COMPACT_ATOMS: atom_id res chain seq x y z
N MET A 1 22.83 -1.19 -28.36
CA MET A 1 22.40 -2.10 -27.26
C MET A 1 22.53 -1.32 -25.94
N ASN A 2 21.47 -0.66 -25.46
CA ASN A 2 21.54 0.10 -24.20
C ASN A 2 21.22 -0.82 -23.02
N GLN A 3 22.29 -1.32 -22.41
CA GLN A 3 22.24 -2.28 -21.31
C GLN A 3 21.59 -1.73 -20.03
N HIS A 4 21.43 -0.41 -19.84
CA HIS A 4 21.08 0.17 -18.53
C HIS A 4 19.62 -0.05 -18.08
N VAL A 5 18.64 -0.05 -18.98
CA VAL A 5 17.21 -0.23 -18.60
C VAL A 5 16.89 -1.70 -18.36
N TYR A 6 17.43 -2.60 -19.20
CA TYR A 6 17.38 -4.04 -18.97
C TYR A 6 18.18 -4.44 -17.73
N LYS A 7 19.35 -3.84 -17.49
CA LYS A 7 20.13 -4.07 -16.27
C LYS A 7 19.33 -3.74 -15.02
N ARG A 8 18.55 -2.65 -14.99
CA ARG A 8 17.80 -2.25 -13.80
C ARG A 8 16.62 -3.20 -13.50
N SER A 9 15.86 -3.60 -14.53
CA SER A 9 14.75 -4.57 -14.33
C SER A 9 15.28 -5.97 -14.04
N PHE A 10 16.37 -6.39 -14.69
CA PHE A 10 17.02 -7.67 -14.43
C PHE A 10 17.64 -7.73 -13.04
N PHE A 11 18.28 -6.66 -12.57
CA PHE A 11 18.81 -6.59 -11.21
C PHE A 11 17.72 -6.70 -10.15
N ILE A 12 16.55 -6.08 -10.37
CA ILE A 12 15.42 -6.16 -9.44
C ILE A 12 14.88 -7.59 -9.39
N ILE A 13 14.67 -8.22 -10.55
CA ILE A 13 14.20 -9.62 -10.63
C ILE A 13 15.23 -10.57 -9.98
N LEU A 14 16.52 -10.40 -10.31
CA LEU A 14 17.60 -11.20 -9.76
C LEU A 14 17.72 -11.02 -8.24
N TRP A 15 17.56 -9.78 -7.76
CA TRP A 15 17.55 -9.47 -6.33
C TRP A 15 16.36 -10.13 -5.62
N GLU A 16 15.16 -10.07 -6.19
CA GLU A 16 13.96 -10.73 -5.61
C GLU A 16 14.14 -12.26 -5.53
N ILE A 17 14.77 -12.88 -6.53
CA ILE A 17 15.08 -14.32 -6.51
C ILE A 17 16.12 -14.65 -5.43
N ILE A 18 17.22 -13.89 -5.37
CA ILE A 18 18.30 -14.10 -4.39
C ILE A 18 17.77 -13.88 -2.96
N PHE A 19 17.02 -12.80 -2.76
CA PHE A 19 16.41 -12.47 -1.47
C PHE A 19 15.36 -13.51 -1.05
N GLY A 20 14.50 -13.93 -1.97
CA GLY A 20 13.52 -14.98 -1.71
C GLY A 20 14.17 -16.31 -1.35
N GLY A 21 15.21 -16.71 -2.10
CA GLY A 21 15.98 -17.91 -1.79
C GLY A 21 16.70 -17.84 -0.44
N PHE A 22 17.25 -16.67 -0.09
CA PHE A 22 17.88 -16.44 1.22
C PHE A 22 16.90 -16.56 2.38
N LEU A 23 15.68 -16.05 2.24
CA LEU A 23 14.63 -16.21 3.25
C LEU A 23 14.23 -17.68 3.43
N ILE A 24 14.04 -18.43 2.33
CA ILE A 24 13.75 -19.86 2.40
C ILE A 24 14.88 -20.60 3.12
N TRP A 25 16.14 -20.26 2.82
CA TRP A 25 17.30 -20.88 3.45
C TRP A 25 17.42 -20.58 4.95
N ILE A 26 17.20 -19.32 5.37
CA ILE A 26 17.13 -18.95 6.78
C ILE A 26 16.01 -19.71 7.49
N SER A 27 14.83 -19.78 6.88
CA SER A 27 13.71 -20.55 7.42
C SER A 27 14.12 -22.01 7.64
N ALA A 28 14.74 -22.67 6.66
CA ALA A 28 15.19 -24.04 6.78
C ALA A 28 16.19 -24.22 7.94
N LEU A 29 17.17 -23.31 8.08
CA LEU A 29 18.12 -23.35 9.18
C LEU A 29 17.46 -23.12 10.55
N MET A 30 16.50 -22.21 10.65
CA MET A 30 15.77 -21.96 11.89
C MET A 30 14.91 -23.15 12.29
N TYR A 31 14.35 -23.88 11.33
CA TYR A 31 13.60 -25.10 11.58
C TYR A 31 14.53 -26.24 12.05
N GLU A 32 15.67 -26.44 11.40
CA GLU A 32 16.61 -27.51 11.74
C GLU A 32 17.36 -27.28 13.06
N SER A 33 17.64 -26.03 13.41
CA SER A 33 18.36 -25.68 14.65
C SER A 33 17.46 -25.56 15.88
N SER A 34 16.15 -25.60 15.68
CA SER A 34 15.14 -25.41 16.72
C SER A 34 14.64 -26.73 17.29
N GLY A 35 14.56 -26.81 18.63
CA GLY A 35 13.71 -27.77 19.33
C GLY A 35 12.46 -27.13 19.94
N GLN A 36 12.15 -25.88 19.59
CA GLN A 36 11.10 -25.09 20.23
C GLN A 36 10.07 -24.60 19.19
N ILE A 37 8.79 -24.80 19.49
CA ILE A 37 7.64 -24.48 18.63
C ILE A 37 7.66 -23.03 18.11
N GLU A 38 8.23 -22.10 18.86
CA GLU A 38 8.29 -20.68 18.52
C GLU A 38 9.19 -20.39 17.31
N TYR A 39 10.33 -21.08 17.20
CA TYR A 39 11.23 -20.96 16.05
C TYR A 39 10.71 -21.71 14.82
N ASP A 40 9.96 -22.80 15.02
CA ASP A 40 9.30 -23.53 13.94
C ASP A 40 8.20 -22.67 13.29
N LEU A 41 7.43 -21.96 14.12
CA LEU A 41 6.41 -21.02 13.64
C LEU A 41 7.04 -19.84 12.90
N LEU A 42 8.15 -19.30 13.43
CA LEU A 42 8.89 -18.21 12.80
C LEU A 42 9.50 -18.65 11.46
N SER A 43 10.04 -19.87 11.40
CA SER A 43 10.51 -20.49 10.16
C SER A 43 9.39 -20.58 9.13
N LEU A 44 8.21 -21.09 9.51
CA LEU A 44 7.07 -21.21 8.61
C LEU A 44 6.65 -19.86 8.01
N ILE A 45 6.67 -18.79 8.81
CA ILE A 45 6.35 -17.43 8.35
C ILE A 45 7.41 -16.95 7.35
N ILE A 46 8.70 -17.06 7.68
CA ILE A 46 9.80 -16.63 6.81
C ILE A 46 9.82 -17.41 5.48
N PHE A 47 9.49 -18.70 5.52
CA PHE A 47 9.36 -19.56 4.34
C PHE A 47 8.37 -18.99 3.32
N LEU A 48 7.17 -18.61 3.79
CA LEU A 48 6.11 -18.07 2.95
C LEU A 48 6.53 -16.75 2.28
N PHE A 49 7.28 -15.90 2.97
CA PHE A 49 7.85 -14.69 2.37
C PHE A 49 8.89 -14.98 1.29
N GLY A 50 9.74 -15.99 1.51
CA GLY A 50 10.73 -16.40 0.53
C GLY A 50 10.09 -16.98 -0.74
N VAL A 51 9.10 -17.87 -0.59
CA VAL A 51 8.31 -18.41 -1.71
C VAL A 51 7.59 -17.28 -2.45
N PHE A 52 7.02 -16.34 -1.71
CA PHE A 52 6.30 -15.20 -2.28
C PHE A 52 7.21 -14.30 -3.14
N ALA A 53 8.42 -13.95 -2.67
CA ALA A 53 9.39 -13.16 -3.43
C ALA A 53 9.84 -13.85 -4.73
N ILE A 54 9.95 -15.19 -4.72
CA ILE A 54 10.24 -15.97 -5.93
C ILE A 54 9.05 -15.92 -6.89
N ILE A 55 7.81 -16.07 -6.41
CA ILE A 55 6.61 -15.96 -7.25
C ILE A 55 6.50 -14.56 -7.87
N THR A 56 6.80 -13.48 -7.15
CA THR A 56 6.77 -12.13 -7.72
C THR A 56 7.81 -11.95 -8.81
N ALA A 57 9.02 -12.47 -8.61
CA ALA A 57 10.07 -12.44 -9.62
C ALA A 57 9.69 -13.24 -10.88
N ILE A 58 9.10 -14.43 -10.70
CA ILE A 58 8.57 -15.26 -11.80
C ILE A 58 7.46 -14.51 -12.55
N LEU A 59 6.51 -13.93 -11.82
CA LEU A 59 5.44 -13.13 -12.40
C LEU A 59 5.97 -11.88 -13.09
N GLN A 60 7.13 -11.33 -12.72
CA GLN A 60 7.82 -10.24 -13.42
C GLN A 60 8.47 -10.70 -14.73
N ILE A 61 9.02 -11.92 -14.77
CA ILE A 61 9.60 -12.53 -15.98
C ILE A 61 8.53 -12.77 -17.05
N PHE A 62 7.30 -13.16 -16.64
CA PHE A 62 6.21 -13.42 -17.57
C PHE A 62 5.45 -12.18 -18.07
N ARG A 63 5.84 -10.95 -17.68
CA ARG A 63 5.10 -9.71 -18.04
C ARG A 63 5.44 -9.23 -19.46
N ARG A 64 4.43 -9.07 -20.31
CA ARG A 64 4.52 -8.31 -21.57
C ARG A 64 3.44 -7.24 -21.58
N GLU A 65 3.80 -6.02 -21.98
CA GLU A 65 2.81 -4.98 -22.27
C GLU A 65 1.95 -5.43 -23.45
N VAL A 66 0.62 -5.41 -23.30
CA VAL A 66 -0.31 -5.86 -24.33
C VAL A 66 -0.97 -4.64 -24.96
N LEU A 67 -0.71 -4.46 -26.25
CA LEU A 67 -1.46 -3.54 -27.09
C LEU A 67 -2.70 -4.27 -27.60
N VAL A 68 -3.88 -3.75 -27.30
CA VAL A 68 -5.14 -4.21 -27.85
C VAL A 68 -5.63 -3.16 -28.83
N ILE A 69 -5.94 -3.59 -30.06
CA ILE A 69 -6.49 -2.73 -31.10
C ILE A 69 -7.91 -3.24 -31.35
N ASP A 70 -8.91 -2.38 -31.18
CA ASP A 70 -10.32 -2.72 -31.37
C ASP A 70 -11.04 -1.67 -32.23
N SER A 71 -12.35 -1.84 -32.44
CA SER A 71 -13.17 -0.92 -33.25
C SER A 71 -13.33 0.47 -32.64
N TYR A 72 -13.03 0.65 -31.35
CA TYR A 72 -13.20 1.92 -30.64
C TYR A 72 -11.90 2.71 -30.55
N GLY A 73 -10.75 2.03 -30.52
CA GLY A 73 -9.46 2.68 -30.48
C GLY A 73 -8.28 1.74 -30.25
N VAL A 74 -7.18 2.34 -29.81
CA VAL A 74 -6.03 1.61 -29.30
C VAL A 74 -6.08 1.63 -27.79
N ARG A 75 -6.23 0.45 -27.20
CA ARG A 75 -6.11 0.26 -25.76
C ARG A 75 -4.73 -0.27 -25.44
N VAL A 76 -3.97 0.56 -24.76
CA VAL A 76 -2.73 0.14 -24.13
C VAL A 76 -3.17 -0.45 -22.81
N ILE A 77 -3.01 -1.75 -22.65
CA ILE A 77 -3.13 -2.38 -21.33
C ILE A 77 -1.70 -2.43 -20.81
N PRO A 78 -1.23 -1.35 -20.14
CA PRO A 78 0.03 -1.46 -19.48
C PRO A 78 -0.14 -2.51 -18.38
N ASN A 79 0.98 -3.18 -18.11
CA ASN A 79 1.18 -4.10 -17.00
C ASN A 79 0.30 -3.73 -15.80
N TYR A 80 -0.44 -4.70 -15.20
CA TYR A 80 -1.45 -4.71 -14.09
C TYR A 80 -1.48 -3.59 -12.99
N PHE A 81 -0.88 -2.43 -13.24
CA PHE A 81 -0.35 -1.43 -12.32
C PHE A 81 -0.34 -0.01 -12.92
N LYS A 82 -0.70 0.15 -14.20
CA LYS A 82 -0.93 1.46 -14.83
C LYS A 82 -2.33 1.50 -15.42
N ASN A 83 -2.92 2.69 -15.48
CA ASN A 83 -4.22 2.88 -16.11
C ASN A 83 -4.13 2.47 -17.58
N SER A 84 -5.11 1.69 -18.04
CA SER A 84 -5.26 1.44 -19.46
C SER A 84 -5.50 2.77 -20.15
N VAL A 85 -4.58 3.16 -21.03
CA VAL A 85 -4.78 4.35 -21.85
C VAL A 85 -5.59 3.89 -23.05
N VAL A 86 -6.83 4.39 -23.12
CA VAL A 86 -7.68 4.23 -24.29
C VAL A 86 -7.45 5.45 -25.17
N LEU A 87 -6.96 5.24 -26.38
CA LEU A 87 -6.83 6.26 -27.40
C LEU A 87 -7.91 6.01 -28.44
N PRO A 88 -9.05 6.72 -28.38
CA PRO A 88 -10.11 6.53 -29.34
C PRO A 88 -9.65 6.99 -30.72
N TRP A 89 -10.11 6.32 -31.78
CA TRP A 89 -9.65 6.59 -33.15
C TRP A 89 -9.83 8.05 -33.57
N ASN A 90 -10.92 8.68 -33.12
CA ASN A 90 -11.25 10.06 -33.43
C ASN A 90 -10.29 11.09 -32.82
N GLU A 91 -9.48 10.74 -31.82
CA GLU A 91 -8.49 11.62 -31.19
C GLU A 91 -7.10 11.50 -31.81
N ILE A 92 -6.83 10.41 -32.54
CA ILE A 92 -5.52 10.13 -33.14
C ILE A 92 -5.45 10.82 -34.50
N LEU A 93 -4.45 11.68 -34.69
CA LEU A 93 -4.14 12.31 -35.99
C LEU A 93 -3.20 11.46 -36.82
N HIS A 94 -2.17 10.92 -36.16
CA HIS A 94 -1.10 10.23 -36.83
C HIS A 94 -0.43 9.22 -35.90
N VAL A 95 -0.09 8.06 -36.45
CA VAL A 95 0.69 7.02 -35.77
C VAL A 95 1.98 6.82 -36.55
N GLU A 96 3.10 7.03 -35.88
CA GLU A 96 4.43 6.82 -36.47
C GLU A 96 5.22 5.79 -35.67
N LEU A 97 6.04 5.01 -36.37
CA LEU A 97 7.00 4.11 -35.76
C LEU A 97 8.35 4.80 -35.72
N MET A 98 8.75 5.27 -34.55
CA MET A 98 10.11 5.71 -34.33
C MET A 98 10.99 4.56 -33.87
N ARG A 99 12.16 4.45 -34.47
CA ARG A 99 13.23 3.61 -33.96
C ARG A 99 14.24 4.49 -33.24
N LYS A 100 14.17 4.52 -31.91
CA LYS A 100 15.20 5.17 -31.09
C LYS A 100 16.16 4.09 -30.61
N SER A 101 17.30 3.95 -31.29
CA SER A 101 18.26 2.86 -31.08
C SER A 101 17.66 1.47 -31.41
N ASN A 102 17.69 0.51 -30.48
CA ASN A 102 17.14 -0.85 -30.64
C ASN A 102 15.72 -1.01 -30.08
N VAL A 103 15.08 0.07 -29.62
CA VAL A 103 13.70 0.06 -29.13
C VAL A 103 12.80 0.66 -30.20
N LYS A 104 11.73 -0.06 -30.53
CA LYS A 104 10.66 0.44 -31.37
C LYS A 104 9.68 1.18 -30.50
N ILE A 105 9.43 2.43 -30.83
CA ILE A 105 8.52 3.31 -30.12
C ILE A 105 7.43 3.66 -31.11
N MET A 106 6.18 3.35 -30.78
CA MET A 106 5.05 3.89 -31.52
C MET A 106 4.69 5.22 -30.88
N VAL A 107 4.59 6.25 -31.71
CA VAL A 107 4.25 7.59 -31.28
C VAL A 107 2.90 7.94 -31.86
N PHE A 108 1.96 8.20 -30.96
CA PHE A 108 0.61 8.64 -31.27
C PHE A 108 0.57 10.16 -31.14
N SER A 109 0.34 10.86 -32.26
CA SER A 109 0.09 12.29 -32.27
C SER A 109 -1.41 12.51 -32.20
N LEU A 110 -1.87 13.24 -31.18
CA LEU A 110 -3.29 13.48 -30.93
C LEU A 110 -3.75 14.85 -31.45
N LYS A 111 -5.05 15.01 -31.71
CA LYS A 111 -5.68 16.26 -32.16
C LYS A 111 -5.43 17.46 -31.23
N ASN A 112 -5.29 17.20 -29.94
CA ASN A 112 -5.00 18.22 -28.93
C ASN A 112 -3.51 18.64 -28.87
N GLY A 113 -2.69 18.19 -29.82
CA GLY A 113 -1.25 18.50 -29.89
C GLY A 113 -0.37 17.68 -28.95
N ARG A 114 -0.94 16.80 -28.09
CA ARG A 114 -0.15 15.90 -27.23
C ARG A 114 0.41 14.74 -28.04
N LYS A 115 1.60 14.28 -27.65
CA LYS A 115 2.24 13.07 -28.19
C LYS A 115 2.35 12.00 -27.11
N ILE A 116 1.85 10.80 -27.38
CA ILE A 116 1.95 9.65 -26.49
C ILE A 116 2.94 8.66 -27.10
N GLN A 117 3.92 8.24 -26.31
CA GLN A 117 4.98 7.33 -26.76
C GLN A 117 4.85 5.99 -26.04
N ILE A 118 4.85 4.90 -26.81
CA ILE A 118 4.71 3.55 -26.31
C ILE A 118 5.88 2.71 -26.82
N SER A 119 6.70 2.23 -25.89
CA SER A 119 7.86 1.42 -26.20
C SER A 119 7.49 -0.05 -26.26
N PHE A 120 7.71 -0.70 -27.39
CA PHE A 120 7.51 -2.15 -27.52
C PHE A 120 8.84 -2.88 -27.47
N ALA A 121 8.98 -3.78 -26.50
CA ALA A 121 10.08 -4.73 -26.43
C ALA A 121 9.65 -6.09 -27.01
N GLY A 122 10.44 -6.64 -27.95
CA GLY A 122 10.27 -8.03 -28.42
C GLY A 122 9.23 -8.27 -29.53
N ILE A 123 8.62 -7.24 -30.12
CA ILE A 123 7.70 -7.39 -31.28
C ILE A 123 8.50 -7.41 -32.60
N SER A 124 8.24 -8.41 -33.44
CA SER A 124 8.87 -8.54 -34.76
C SER A 124 8.52 -7.36 -35.67
N SER A 125 9.43 -6.96 -36.56
CA SER A 125 9.21 -5.81 -37.47
C SER A 125 8.00 -6.00 -38.39
N ARG A 126 7.71 -7.26 -38.72
CA ARG A 126 6.53 -7.65 -39.49
C ARG A 126 5.23 -7.34 -38.73
N LYS A 127 5.09 -7.86 -37.50
CA LYS A 127 3.88 -7.60 -36.68
C LYS A 127 3.68 -6.12 -36.38
N THR A 128 4.75 -5.36 -36.15
CA THR A 128 4.63 -3.91 -35.93
C THR A 128 4.09 -3.18 -37.16
N LYS A 129 4.51 -3.57 -38.37
CA LYS A 129 3.98 -2.98 -39.62
C LYS A 129 2.51 -3.34 -39.83
N GLU A 130 2.16 -4.61 -39.67
CA GLU A 130 0.79 -5.11 -39.79
C GLU A 130 -0.16 -4.37 -38.81
N SER A 131 0.28 -4.11 -37.57
CA SER A 131 -0.50 -3.34 -36.60
C SER A 131 -0.72 -1.88 -36.99
N ILE A 132 0.28 -1.21 -37.59
CA ILE A 132 0.17 0.19 -38.03
C ILE A 132 -0.75 0.31 -39.25
N GLU A 133 -0.62 -0.62 -40.19
CA GLU A 133 -1.50 -0.67 -41.36
C GLU A 133 -2.97 -0.87 -40.95
N LEU A 134 -3.21 -1.80 -40.01
CA LEU A 134 -4.52 -2.02 -39.43
C LEU A 134 -5.06 -0.77 -38.72
N MET A 135 -4.24 -0.07 -37.92
CA MET A 135 -4.63 1.21 -37.30
C MET A 135 -4.98 2.30 -38.33
N ASN A 136 -4.18 2.43 -39.39
CA ASN A 136 -4.43 3.41 -40.45
C ASN A 136 -5.76 3.15 -41.18
N ASN A 137 -6.11 1.87 -41.40
CA ASN A 137 -7.40 1.50 -41.98
C ASN A 137 -8.57 1.90 -41.09
N PHE A 138 -8.45 1.76 -39.77
CA PHE A 138 -9.48 2.22 -38.83
C PHE A 138 -9.59 3.74 -38.74
N MET A 139 -8.48 4.47 -38.88
CA MET A 139 -8.49 5.94 -38.88
C MET A 139 -9.07 6.54 -40.17
N ASN A 140 -8.92 5.85 -41.32
CA ASN A 140 -9.34 6.36 -42.62
C ASN A 140 -10.76 5.95 -43.04
N ASN A 141 -11.33 4.91 -42.43
CA ASN A 141 -12.71 4.49 -42.70
C ASN A 141 -13.70 5.31 -41.86
N GLU A 142 -14.17 6.43 -42.41
CA GLU A 142 -15.35 7.14 -41.89
C GLU A 142 -16.60 6.28 -42.11
N SER A 143 -17.09 5.65 -41.03
CA SER A 143 -18.50 5.32 -40.71
C SER A 143 -18.68 3.93 -40.10
N VAL A 144 -18.83 3.90 -38.77
CA VAL A 144 -19.94 3.16 -38.15
C VAL A 144 -20.50 4.11 -37.08
N GLY A 145 -21.48 4.91 -37.48
CA GLY A 145 -22.32 5.63 -36.55
C GLY A 145 -23.39 4.67 -36.03
N GLU A 146 -23.55 4.61 -34.71
CA GLU A 146 -24.86 4.62 -34.07
C GLU A 146 -24.70 4.89 -32.57
N ASP A 147 -25.69 5.62 -32.04
CA ASP A 147 -25.81 6.12 -30.68
C ASP A 147 -25.33 5.16 -29.59
N ILE A 148 -24.25 5.53 -28.90
CA ILE A 148 -24.08 5.13 -27.50
C ILE A 148 -23.70 6.38 -26.71
N SER A 149 -24.70 6.82 -25.96
CA SER A 149 -24.65 7.71 -24.82
C SER A 149 -23.26 7.83 -24.17
N LYS A 150 -22.90 9.09 -23.88
CA LYS A 150 -21.84 9.48 -22.96
C LYS A 150 -21.79 8.55 -21.75
N ILE A 151 -20.87 7.59 -21.76
CA ILE A 151 -20.36 7.02 -20.53
C ILE A 151 -19.13 7.85 -20.19
N TYR A 152 -19.35 8.85 -19.33
CA TYR A 152 -18.29 9.36 -18.47
C TYR A 152 -17.73 8.17 -17.71
N ILE A 153 -16.64 7.60 -18.21
CA ILE A 153 -15.81 6.71 -17.40
C ILE A 153 -14.75 7.61 -16.79
N ASP A 154 -15.12 8.30 -15.71
CA ASP A 154 -14.15 8.63 -14.67
C ASP A 154 -13.56 7.30 -14.17
N LYS A 155 -12.47 6.87 -14.79
CA LYS A 155 -11.56 5.83 -14.30
C LYS A 155 -10.21 6.50 -14.10
N ALA A 156 -9.56 6.47 -12.94
CA ALA A 156 -9.82 5.62 -11.81
C ALA A 156 -8.98 6.10 -10.62
N THR A 157 -9.61 6.37 -9.48
CA THR A 157 -8.98 6.20 -8.17
C THR A 157 -8.91 4.71 -7.83
N THR A 158 -8.36 3.90 -8.74
CA THR A 158 -8.15 2.46 -8.50
C THR A 158 -6.97 2.30 -7.56
N SER A 159 -7.26 1.80 -6.36
CA SER A 159 -6.26 1.37 -5.40
C SER A 159 -5.24 0.42 -6.05
N SER A 160 -3.95 0.67 -5.86
CA SER A 160 -2.90 -0.21 -6.34
C SER A 160 -2.75 -1.42 -5.42
N PHE A 161 -3.18 -2.58 -5.90
CA PHE A 161 -3.04 -3.86 -5.17
C PHE A 161 -1.58 -4.17 -4.80
N GLY A 162 -0.61 -3.81 -5.66
CA GLY A 162 0.81 -3.99 -5.36
C GLY A 162 1.31 -3.10 -4.21
N VAL A 163 0.73 -1.92 -4.03
CA VAL A 163 1.08 -1.01 -2.93
C VAL A 163 0.40 -1.45 -1.63
N LEU A 164 -0.84 -1.94 -1.72
CA LEU A 164 -1.50 -2.61 -0.60
C LEU A 164 -0.67 -3.82 -0.12
N LEU A 165 -0.14 -4.61 -1.04
CA LEU A 165 0.73 -5.73 -0.72
C LEU A 165 2.05 -5.29 -0.07
N LEU A 166 2.69 -4.23 -0.59
CA LEU A 166 3.88 -3.65 0.04
C LEU A 166 3.57 -3.14 1.46
N TRP A 167 2.42 -2.49 1.64
CA TRP A 167 1.93 -2.07 2.95
C TRP A 167 1.73 -3.27 3.87
N LEU A 168 1.11 -4.36 3.40
CA LEU A 168 0.93 -5.60 4.16
C LEU A 168 2.26 -6.22 4.58
N LEU A 169 3.27 -6.23 3.70
CA LEU A 169 4.61 -6.70 4.03
C LEU A 169 5.23 -5.88 5.16
N PHE A 170 5.15 -4.55 5.09
CA PHE A 170 5.59 -3.69 6.18
C PHE A 170 4.78 -3.86 7.46
N GLN A 171 3.48 -4.16 7.37
CA GLN A 171 2.66 -4.51 8.53
C GLN A 171 3.12 -5.82 9.17
N THR A 172 3.48 -6.84 8.38
CA THR A 172 4.04 -8.06 8.95
C THR A 172 5.37 -7.80 9.65
N ILE A 173 6.24 -6.95 9.10
CA ILE A 173 7.47 -6.51 9.78
C ILE A 173 7.14 -5.81 11.11
N ALA A 174 6.12 -4.94 11.13
CA ALA A 174 5.67 -4.29 12.36
C ALA A 174 5.23 -5.31 13.42
N VAL A 175 4.44 -6.31 13.02
CA VAL A 175 4.01 -7.40 13.90
C VAL A 175 5.19 -8.22 14.41
N LEU A 176 6.15 -8.59 13.56
CA LEU A 176 7.34 -9.33 13.96
C LEU A 176 8.23 -8.54 14.93
N LEU A 177 8.44 -7.25 14.68
CA LEU A 177 9.18 -6.37 15.60
C LEU A 177 8.48 -6.25 16.94
N THR A 178 7.16 -6.14 16.92
CA THR A 178 6.31 -6.09 18.12
C THR A 178 6.41 -7.39 18.91
N TRP A 179 6.37 -8.53 18.23
CA TRP A 179 6.54 -9.85 18.82
C TRP A 179 7.94 -10.06 19.42
N LEU A 180 8.98 -9.64 18.71
CA LEU A 180 10.35 -9.69 19.23
C LEU A 180 10.49 -8.86 20.51
N HIS A 181 9.90 -7.66 20.55
CA HIS A 181 9.86 -6.85 21.76
C HIS A 181 9.05 -7.54 22.86
N MET A 182 7.95 -8.23 22.56
CA MET A 182 7.24 -9.03 23.55
C MET A 182 8.15 -10.07 24.21
N LEU A 183 8.90 -10.84 23.41
CA LEU A 183 9.81 -11.89 23.90
C LEU A 183 10.95 -11.32 24.74
N ILE A 184 11.60 -10.26 24.27
CA ILE A 184 12.71 -9.63 24.99
C ILE A 184 12.22 -9.04 26.32
N TYR A 185 11.11 -8.33 26.30
CA TYR A 185 10.61 -7.66 27.50
C TYR A 185 10.02 -8.65 28.50
N SER A 186 9.34 -9.71 28.03
CA SER A 186 8.81 -10.77 28.90
C SER A 186 9.93 -11.55 29.61
N GLU A 187 11.07 -11.78 28.95
CA GLU A 187 12.22 -12.47 29.55
C GLU A 187 13.08 -11.56 30.44
N VAL A 188 13.36 -10.34 30.00
CA VAL A 188 14.38 -9.47 30.63
C VAL A 188 13.83 -8.59 31.75
N ILE A 189 12.59 -8.11 31.65
CA ILE A 189 12.07 -7.07 32.57
C ILE A 189 11.11 -7.63 33.63
N PHE A 190 10.53 -8.82 33.41
CA PHE A 190 9.24 -9.14 34.04
C PHE A 190 9.12 -10.42 34.85
N LYS A 191 10.23 -11.05 35.25
CA LYS A 191 10.18 -12.02 36.37
C LYS A 191 9.98 -11.28 37.70
N GLY A 192 8.72 -11.02 38.08
CA GLY A 192 8.33 -10.60 39.43
C GLY A 192 7.70 -9.21 39.59
N ASN A 193 7.43 -8.46 38.52
CA ASN A 193 6.75 -7.16 38.60
C ASN A 193 5.25 -7.30 38.29
N ILE A 194 4.39 -6.82 39.19
CA ILE A 194 2.93 -6.86 39.03
C ILE A 194 2.46 -6.06 37.82
N LEU A 195 3.14 -4.95 37.49
CA LEU A 195 2.84 -4.09 36.33
C LEU A 195 3.44 -4.60 35.01
N SER A 196 3.93 -5.84 34.99
CA SER A 196 4.51 -6.46 33.80
C SER A 196 3.61 -6.39 32.55
N PRO A 197 2.32 -6.73 32.65
CA PRO A 197 1.43 -6.68 31.50
C PRO A 197 1.22 -5.28 30.95
N PHE A 198 1.07 -4.28 31.83
CA PHE A 198 1.00 -2.88 31.44
C PHE A 198 2.18 -2.49 30.54
N PHE A 199 3.41 -2.66 31.04
CA PHE A 199 4.59 -2.22 30.33
C PHE A 199 4.84 -3.01 29.03
N THR A 200 4.65 -4.33 29.07
CA THR A 200 4.84 -5.19 27.89
C THR A 200 3.91 -4.78 26.76
N THR A 201 2.61 -4.67 27.05
CA THR A 201 1.61 -4.33 26.03
C THR A 201 1.66 -2.88 25.59
N SER A 202 2.03 -1.94 26.48
CA SER A 202 2.29 -0.54 26.10
C SER A 202 3.47 -0.41 25.14
N VAL A 203 4.61 -1.04 25.44
CA VAL A 203 5.79 -0.98 24.55
C VAL A 203 5.50 -1.64 23.21
N MET A 204 4.85 -2.80 23.22
CA MET A 204 4.41 -3.48 22.00
C MET A 204 3.51 -2.59 21.13
N THR A 205 2.51 -1.97 21.74
CA THR A 205 1.59 -1.08 21.03
C THR A 205 2.32 0.13 20.47
N ALA A 206 3.25 0.71 21.22
CA ALA A 206 4.05 1.85 20.77
C ALA A 206 4.91 1.48 19.56
N VAL A 207 5.62 0.35 19.62
CA VAL A 207 6.44 -0.17 18.50
C VAL A 207 5.57 -0.41 17.27
N PHE A 208 4.43 -1.09 17.43
CA PHE A 208 3.50 -1.37 16.34
C PHE A 208 3.01 -0.09 15.65
N LEU A 209 2.59 0.91 16.43
CA LEU A 209 2.10 2.18 15.91
C LEU A 209 3.20 3.00 15.23
N ILE A 210 4.41 3.05 15.80
CA ILE A 210 5.56 3.75 15.21
C ILE A 210 5.91 3.14 13.85
N VAL A 211 6.02 1.82 13.77
CA VAL A 211 6.36 1.14 12.50
C VAL A 211 5.22 1.30 11.48
N THR A 212 3.96 1.29 11.93
CA THR A 212 2.80 1.57 11.07
C THR A 212 2.84 2.99 10.49
N ASP A 213 3.11 4.01 11.30
CA ASP A 213 3.23 5.39 10.81
C ASP A 213 4.43 5.57 9.86
N LEU A 214 5.55 4.88 10.16
CA LEU A 214 6.72 4.88 9.29
C LEU A 214 6.42 4.23 7.94
N ASN A 215 5.63 3.15 7.91
CA ASN A 215 5.18 2.50 6.69
C ASN A 215 4.40 3.48 5.79
N TYR A 216 3.41 4.20 6.33
CA TYR A 216 2.69 5.23 5.57
C TYR A 216 3.61 6.35 5.06
N TRP A 217 4.59 6.76 5.88
CA TRP A 217 5.59 7.74 5.45
C TRP A 217 6.46 7.25 4.29
N VAL A 218 6.91 5.99 4.34
CA VAL A 218 7.69 5.35 3.26
C VAL A 218 6.86 5.28 1.98
N LEU A 219 5.61 4.83 2.05
CA LEU A 219 4.71 4.76 0.89
C LEU A 219 4.50 6.14 0.26
N PHE A 220 4.34 7.18 1.07
CA PHE A 220 4.26 8.55 0.59
C PHE A 220 5.52 8.98 -0.16
N LYS A 221 6.72 8.66 0.36
CA LYS A 221 7.99 8.93 -0.33
C LYS A 221 8.14 8.16 -1.64
N LEU A 222 7.51 7.00 -1.75
CA LEU A 222 7.42 6.22 -2.99
C LEU A 222 6.35 6.73 -3.97
N GLY A 223 5.65 7.81 -3.64
CA GLY A 223 4.67 8.44 -4.50
C GLY A 223 3.23 7.95 -4.32
N TRP A 224 2.91 7.33 -3.18
CA TRP A 224 1.59 6.75 -2.91
C TRP A 224 1.03 7.23 -1.58
N HIS A 225 -0.27 7.48 -1.49
CA HIS A 225 -0.93 7.78 -0.22
C HIS A 225 -2.22 6.97 -0.08
N SER A 226 -2.66 6.75 1.16
CA SER A 226 -3.92 6.06 1.42
C SER A 226 -5.10 7.02 1.31
N THR A 227 -6.22 6.56 0.73
CA THR A 227 -7.47 7.32 0.76
C THR A 227 -8.12 7.31 2.14
N GLU A 228 -9.08 8.20 2.37
CA GLU A 228 -9.85 8.26 3.61
C GLU A 228 -10.71 7.01 3.82
N ASN A 229 -11.36 6.52 2.75
CA ASN A 229 -12.39 5.49 2.83
C ASN A 229 -11.90 4.06 2.59
N GLY A 230 -10.64 3.85 2.19
CA GLY A 230 -10.08 2.50 2.02
C GLY A 230 -10.82 1.60 1.00
N ILE A 231 -10.49 0.31 1.00
CA ILE A 231 -11.18 -0.78 0.29
C ILE A 231 -12.03 -1.54 1.31
N GLN A 232 -13.34 -1.63 1.08
CA GLN A 232 -14.20 -2.49 1.89
C GLN A 232 -14.24 -3.90 1.31
N LEU A 233 -13.74 -4.88 2.07
CA LEU A 233 -13.98 -6.30 1.83
C LEU A 233 -15.23 -6.72 2.61
N ARG A 234 -16.29 -7.12 1.90
CA ARG A 234 -17.54 -7.60 2.50
C ARG A 234 -17.66 -9.11 2.34
N GLY A 235 -17.76 -9.81 3.46
CA GLY A 235 -18.29 -11.17 3.54
C GLY A 235 -19.78 -11.17 3.92
N SER A 236 -20.40 -12.35 3.99
CA SER A 236 -21.83 -12.50 4.32
C SER A 236 -22.22 -12.01 5.72
N LYS A 237 -21.27 -11.92 6.66
CA LYS A 237 -21.49 -11.47 8.05
C LYS A 237 -20.40 -10.54 8.60
N TRP A 238 -19.46 -10.12 7.76
CA TRP A 238 -18.33 -9.29 8.19
C TRP A 238 -17.96 -8.28 7.12
N SER A 239 -17.42 -7.14 7.55
CA SER A 239 -16.81 -6.16 6.67
C SER A 239 -15.46 -5.75 7.25
N ILE A 240 -14.38 -5.93 6.49
CA ILE A 240 -13.05 -5.43 6.84
C ILE A 240 -12.73 -4.29 5.89
N GLN A 241 -12.26 -3.18 6.45
CA GLN A 241 -11.78 -2.03 5.69
C GLN A 241 -10.26 -2.10 5.63
N LEU A 242 -9.70 -2.29 4.43
CA LEU A 242 -8.27 -2.21 4.17
C LEU A 242 -7.92 -0.81 3.64
N PRO A 243 -6.68 -0.33 3.80
CA PRO A 243 -6.26 0.92 3.16
C PRO A 243 -6.30 0.79 1.63
N ALA A 244 -6.80 1.83 0.95
CA ALA A 244 -6.72 1.95 -0.49
C ALA A 244 -5.59 2.91 -0.83
N PHE A 245 -4.65 2.52 -1.67
CA PHE A 245 -3.51 3.37 -2.02
C PHE A 245 -3.63 3.91 -3.43
N ILE A 246 -3.58 5.23 -3.56
CA ILE A 246 -3.59 5.93 -4.84
C ILE A 246 -2.29 6.71 -5.03
N GLN A 247 -1.94 6.96 -6.29
CA GLN A 247 -0.74 7.70 -6.61
C GLN A 247 -0.90 9.17 -6.22
N ASN A 248 0.19 9.80 -5.80
CA ASN A 248 0.21 11.23 -5.47
C ASN A 248 -0.08 12.04 -6.72
N THR A 249 -1.18 12.80 -6.71
CA THR A 249 -1.51 13.76 -7.76
C THR A 249 -0.76 15.08 -7.53
N SER A 250 -0.65 15.91 -8.57
CA SER A 250 -0.08 17.26 -8.45
C SER A 250 -0.83 18.09 -7.40
N ASP A 251 -2.16 17.99 -7.41
CA ASP A 251 -3.02 18.78 -6.52
C ASP A 251 -2.84 18.35 -5.06
N TYR A 252 -2.75 17.04 -4.81
CA TYR A 252 -2.44 16.48 -3.50
C TYR A 252 -1.07 16.95 -2.98
N LEU A 253 -0.04 16.94 -3.83
CA LEU A 253 1.28 17.42 -3.46
C LEU A 253 1.29 18.94 -3.20
N ASN A 254 0.56 19.71 -4.00
CA ASN A 254 0.44 21.15 -3.83
C ASN A 254 -0.21 21.50 -2.48
N ILE A 255 -1.34 20.86 -2.14
CA ILE A 255 -2.01 21.03 -0.84
C ILE A 255 -1.06 20.70 0.31
N ARG A 256 -0.33 19.58 0.23
CA ARG A 256 0.60 19.18 1.30
C ARG A 256 1.79 20.12 1.43
N SER A 257 2.25 20.69 0.32
CA SER A 257 3.35 21.65 0.30
C SER A 257 2.94 22.99 0.92
N SER A 258 1.69 23.43 0.70
CA SER A 258 1.16 24.71 1.20
C SER A 258 0.84 24.74 2.69
N VAL A 259 0.80 23.59 3.37
CA VAL A 259 0.58 23.52 4.82
C VAL A 259 1.65 24.31 5.57
N SER A 260 1.21 25.10 6.56
CA SER A 260 2.09 25.93 7.37
C SER A 260 3.14 25.12 8.13
N SER A 261 4.29 25.74 8.43
CA SER A 261 5.34 25.10 9.24
C SER A 261 4.85 24.75 10.67
N ARG A 262 3.98 25.60 11.22
CA ARG A 262 3.34 25.40 12.52
C ARG A 262 2.43 24.16 12.49
N ALA A 263 1.54 24.06 11.50
CA ALA A 263 0.66 22.91 11.34
C ALA A 263 1.44 21.61 11.10
N LYS A 264 2.51 21.64 10.30
CA LYS A 264 3.44 20.50 10.13
C LYS A 264 4.09 20.05 11.44
N SER A 265 4.42 20.99 12.33
CA SER A 265 5.00 20.68 13.64
C SER A 265 3.94 20.09 14.58
N LEU A 266 2.74 20.67 14.58
CA LEU A 266 1.60 20.16 15.36
C LEU A 266 1.13 18.79 14.88
N GLN A 267 1.27 18.47 13.59
CA GLN A 267 1.04 17.12 13.06
C GLN A 267 1.95 16.08 13.72
N LYS A 268 3.23 16.39 13.90
CA LYS A 268 4.18 15.49 14.57
C LYS A 268 3.81 15.31 16.05
N ILE A 269 3.45 16.41 16.71
CA ILE A 269 2.99 16.38 18.10
C ILE A 269 1.75 15.48 18.22
N TYR A 270 0.75 15.67 17.36
CA TYR A 270 -0.46 14.85 17.31
C TYR A 270 -0.15 13.35 17.18
N VAL A 271 0.76 12.99 16.27
CA VAL A 271 1.16 11.58 16.07
C VAL A 271 1.80 11.02 17.32
N ILE A 272 2.76 11.74 17.92
CA ILE A 272 3.46 11.30 19.14
C ILE A 272 2.48 11.13 20.30
N THR A 273 1.63 12.12 20.56
CA THR A 273 0.66 12.08 21.65
C THR A 273 -0.41 11.01 21.43
N ARG A 274 -0.82 10.77 20.18
CA ARG A 274 -1.71 9.65 19.82
C ARG A 274 -1.07 8.31 20.16
N ILE A 275 0.20 8.11 19.81
CA ILE A 275 0.93 6.87 20.13
C ILE A 275 1.01 6.66 21.64
N ILE A 276 1.37 7.71 22.40
CA ILE A 276 1.46 7.65 23.87
C ILE A 276 0.10 7.28 24.49
N LEU A 277 -0.96 7.99 24.10
CA LEU A 277 -2.30 7.75 24.64
C LEU A 277 -2.79 6.33 24.35
N LEU A 278 -2.65 5.85 23.10
CA LEU A 278 -3.10 4.51 22.73
C LEU A 278 -2.29 3.42 23.43
N SER A 279 -0.96 3.58 23.48
CA SER A 279 -0.08 2.62 24.16
C SER A 279 -0.38 2.55 25.64
N PHE A 280 -0.61 3.69 26.29
CA PHE A 280 -1.00 3.76 27.70
C PHE A 280 -2.35 3.09 27.92
N SER A 281 -3.36 3.42 27.11
CA SER A 281 -4.69 2.86 27.27
C SER A 281 -4.72 1.34 27.04
N VAL A 282 -4.01 0.82 26.03
CA VAL A 282 -3.88 -0.64 25.84
C VAL A 282 -3.16 -1.29 27.03
N GLY A 283 -2.11 -0.65 27.54
CA GLY A 283 -1.42 -1.07 28.76
C GLY A 283 -2.35 -1.21 29.96
N VAL A 284 -3.11 -0.15 30.27
CA VAL A 284 -4.09 -0.16 31.37
C VAL A 284 -5.14 -1.25 31.16
N SER A 285 -5.57 -1.45 29.91
CA SER A 285 -6.55 -2.49 29.56
C SER A 285 -6.02 -3.90 29.86
N ALA A 286 -4.77 -4.18 29.47
CA ALA A 286 -4.13 -5.47 29.68
C ALA A 286 -3.90 -5.74 31.18
N GLU A 287 -3.43 -4.73 31.91
CA GLU A 287 -3.22 -4.80 33.36
C GLU A 287 -4.53 -5.06 34.11
N ALA A 288 -5.57 -4.30 33.79
CA ALA A 288 -6.89 -4.47 34.38
C ALA A 288 -7.47 -5.86 34.07
N ALA A 289 -7.28 -6.37 32.85
CA ALA A 289 -7.73 -7.71 32.46
C ALA A 289 -7.04 -8.80 33.30
N ILE A 290 -5.72 -8.73 33.47
CA ILE A 290 -4.96 -9.72 34.23
C ILE A 290 -5.23 -9.62 35.73
N TYR A 291 -5.33 -8.41 36.27
CA TYR A 291 -5.76 -8.21 37.66
C TYR A 291 -7.13 -8.85 37.90
N MET A 292 -8.11 -8.61 37.04
CA MET A 292 -9.43 -9.22 37.19
C MET A 292 -9.44 -10.75 37.06
N MET A 293 -8.62 -11.33 36.18
CA MET A 293 -8.45 -12.78 36.07
C MET A 293 -7.90 -13.38 37.38
N ASN A 294 -6.95 -12.70 38.03
CA ASN A 294 -6.35 -13.16 39.28
C ASN A 294 -7.31 -13.10 40.48
N PHE A 295 -8.27 -12.16 40.49
CA PHE A 295 -9.25 -12.03 41.58
C PHE A 295 -10.50 -12.90 41.42
N ASN A 296 -10.56 -13.76 40.39
CA ASN A 296 -11.68 -14.67 40.12
C ASN A 296 -13.05 -13.97 40.15
N LEU A 297 -13.09 -12.70 39.74
CA LEU A 297 -14.32 -11.93 39.61
C LEU A 297 -15.18 -12.60 38.55
N ASN A 298 -16.48 -12.81 38.84
CA ASN A 298 -17.45 -13.43 37.93
C ASN A 298 -17.22 -12.98 36.48
N SER A 299 -17.19 -13.93 35.53
CA SER A 299 -16.91 -13.70 34.10
C SER A 299 -17.74 -12.56 33.48
N TYR A 300 -18.89 -12.25 34.04
CA TYR A 300 -19.74 -11.13 33.65
C TYR A 300 -19.10 -9.76 33.95
N PHE A 301 -18.52 -9.56 35.14
CA PHE A 301 -17.93 -8.28 35.54
C PHE A 301 -16.66 -7.96 34.74
N SER A 302 -15.82 -8.97 34.50
CA SER A 302 -14.63 -8.84 33.66
C SER A 302 -14.98 -8.51 32.20
N THR A 303 -16.02 -9.14 31.66
CA THR A 303 -16.51 -8.84 30.30
C THR A 303 -17.05 -7.41 30.19
N VAL A 304 -17.85 -6.94 31.16
CA VAL A 304 -18.40 -5.57 31.16
C VAL A 304 -17.30 -4.52 31.23
N LEU A 305 -16.27 -4.71 32.06
CA LEU A 305 -15.16 -3.76 32.14
C LEU A 305 -14.32 -3.75 30.86
N ILE A 306 -14.03 -4.91 30.25
CA ILE A 306 -13.34 -4.97 28.96
C ILE A 306 -14.13 -4.21 27.88
N ILE A 307 -15.45 -4.43 27.81
CA ILE A 307 -16.32 -3.70 26.89
C ILE A 307 -16.28 -2.19 27.18
N ALA A 308 -16.35 -1.77 28.44
CA ALA A 308 -16.29 -0.36 28.83
C ALA A 308 -14.95 0.29 28.43
N VAL A 309 -13.84 -0.43 28.60
CA VAL A 309 -12.50 0.02 28.20
C VAL A 309 -12.37 0.11 26.67
N VAL A 310 -12.93 -0.85 25.93
CA VAL A 310 -12.99 -0.80 24.45
C VAL A 310 -13.83 0.39 23.96
N ILE A 311 -15.00 0.63 24.57
CA ILE A 311 -15.84 1.79 24.25
C ILE A 311 -15.09 3.09 24.55
N PHE A 312 -14.41 3.17 25.69
CA PHE A 312 -13.61 4.33 26.08
C PHE A 312 -12.44 4.57 25.11
N LEU A 313 -11.76 3.52 24.67
CA LEU A 313 -10.72 3.57 23.63
C LEU A 313 -11.27 4.11 22.31
N ILE A 314 -12.42 3.61 21.84
CA ILE A 314 -13.09 4.09 20.62
C ILE A 314 -13.47 5.57 20.77
N PHE A 315 -13.97 5.97 21.94
CA PHE A 315 -14.33 7.35 22.23
C PHE A 315 -13.12 8.28 22.18
N ILE A 316 -12.00 7.90 22.83
CA ILE A 316 -10.72 8.63 22.73
C ILE A 316 -10.29 8.73 21.26
N PHE A 317 -10.32 7.62 20.52
CA PHE A 317 -9.86 7.58 19.13
C PHE A 317 -10.67 8.53 18.21
N SER A 318 -11.98 8.56 18.38
CA SER A 318 -12.88 9.35 17.53
C SER A 318 -12.84 10.84 17.88
N MET A 319 -12.81 11.19 19.17
CA MET A 319 -12.86 12.58 19.63
C MET A 319 -11.48 13.26 19.60
N TYR A 320 -10.39 12.52 19.79
CA TYR A 320 -9.06 13.10 19.95
C TYR A 320 -8.64 13.98 18.77
N LYS A 321 -8.93 13.55 17.52
CA LYS A 321 -8.64 14.36 16.32
C LYS A 321 -9.35 15.72 16.34
N GLN A 322 -10.60 15.75 16.78
CA GLN A 322 -11.43 16.97 16.81
C GLN A 322 -11.01 17.88 17.96
N ILE A 323 -10.74 17.30 19.13
CA ILE A 323 -10.25 18.02 20.31
C ILE A 323 -8.90 18.68 19.99
N PHE A 324 -7.97 17.94 19.40
CA PHE A 324 -6.66 18.46 19.01
C PHE A 324 -6.79 19.62 18.02
N ALA A 325 -7.60 19.45 16.97
CA ALA A 325 -7.87 20.50 15.99
C ALA A 325 -8.44 21.77 16.65
N LYS A 326 -9.40 21.61 17.59
CA LYS A 326 -10.04 22.72 18.30
C LYS A 326 -9.08 23.46 19.24
N ILE A 327 -8.27 22.74 20.03
CA ILE A 327 -7.31 23.31 20.98
C ILE A 327 -6.28 24.17 20.24
N PHE A 328 -5.76 23.68 19.13
CA PHE A 328 -4.66 24.35 18.41
C PHE A 328 -5.11 25.30 17.29
N LYS A 329 -6.44 25.46 17.11
CA LYS A 329 -7.07 26.25 16.03
C LYS A 329 -6.62 25.80 14.64
N LEU A 330 -6.77 24.50 14.37
CA LEU A 330 -6.43 23.86 13.11
C LEU A 330 -7.69 23.38 12.39
N LYS A 331 -7.68 23.41 11.06
CA LYS A 331 -8.65 22.72 10.20
C LYS A 331 -8.08 21.40 9.71
N ILE A 332 -8.91 20.38 9.59
CA ILE A 332 -8.53 19.12 8.93
C ILE A 332 -8.72 19.35 7.43
N ILE A 333 -7.61 19.39 6.69
CA ILE A 333 -7.63 19.61 5.23
C ILE A 333 -7.74 18.30 4.45
N GLN A 334 -7.30 17.20 5.05
CA GLN A 334 -7.32 15.88 4.44
C GLN A 334 -7.25 14.78 5.52
N SER A 335 -7.71 13.58 5.20
CA SER A 335 -7.59 12.40 6.05
C SER A 335 -7.06 11.21 5.22
N GLU A 336 -6.05 10.51 5.72
CA GLU A 336 -5.44 9.34 5.09
C GLU A 336 -5.65 8.13 6.00
N ASN A 337 -6.60 7.24 5.69
CA ASN A 337 -6.94 6.12 6.55
C ASN A 337 -7.10 6.51 8.05
N SER A 338 -7.96 7.49 8.33
CA SER A 338 -8.14 8.11 9.67
C SER A 338 -6.95 8.90 10.24
N HIS A 339 -5.90 9.18 9.44
CA HIS A 339 -4.82 10.09 9.81
C HIS A 339 -5.13 11.49 9.32
N PRO A 340 -5.55 12.43 10.20
CA PRO A 340 -5.84 13.79 9.79
C PRO A 340 -4.54 14.50 9.40
N HIS A 341 -4.59 15.30 8.34
CA HIS A 341 -3.61 16.34 8.04
C HIS A 341 -4.22 17.68 8.39
N PHE A 342 -3.49 18.46 9.20
CA PHE A 342 -3.95 19.75 9.69
C PHE A 342 -3.36 20.91 8.88
N ASP A 343 -4.09 22.02 8.85
CA ASP A 343 -3.59 23.33 8.45
C ASP A 343 -4.16 24.41 9.38
N ASP A 344 -3.57 25.60 9.38
CA ASP A 344 -4.09 26.72 10.18
C ASP A 344 -5.46 27.18 9.66
N ILE A 345 -6.33 27.60 10.59
CA ILE A 345 -7.65 28.21 10.28
C ILE A 345 -7.48 29.64 9.79
#